data_AF-A0A846CB44-F1
#
_entry.id   AF-A0A846CB44-F1
#
_cell.length_a   1.000
_cell.length_b   1.000
_cell.length_c   1.000
_cell.angle_alpha   90.00
_cell.angle_beta   90.00
_cell.angle_gamma   90.00
#
_symmetry.space_group_name_H-M   'P 1'
#
loop_
_entity.id
_entity.type
_entity.pdbx_description
1 polymer ?
#
loop_
_entity_poly.entity_id
_entity_poly.type
_entity_poly.pdbx_seq_one_letter_code
_entity_poly.pdbx_strand_id
1 'polypeptide(L)'
;PIEHKRRAIRNFYKEFFQIVINFNNSDYPYAKYLKQDWKELYKEVRENENDKQLIKEWEPAINSNEFKYAQMVSARGAEKLVIKFSRALGYQVEDISIHQITKQSSDWKLGDIRLDKKTLLDVKNARLTVSKIYSEFCVPEFKEKRTNKDKGKKEVYIVGLLSPYLSKQVIDGEKKLNNVPKPKILGVFYKKLLDELKKIIGKKNRLEIDLSRLENLYSDSSISENYNSYSPRGKISNSYLPHWFFDYGDIFYKKQIRIIQDFKNLMANLSDGEVPTWEDISILGINPLPLFIVTRENLSTKWQNHLPKWKRDFIKSLINIPRSPKKKIISLSHLYISLLKHFLQMLEEDNSEYSPQEYSDILYGDSQINNPQEYLPIPFEDSQTDNLENSKTNHPLKIYDPLQTIQSFCNTLQTLWENQEETKLSEFKIFKFRHEGILQGKKASHDSWKTIIAYCGGKIEKKGKCGNYPLLIGREENCPTCGYLICPKENCQCCQPNCKSYLSRKEKNIDENNL
;
A
#
# COMPACT_ATOMS: atom_id res chain seq x y z
N PRO A 1 4.43 42.27 16.86
CA PRO A 1 3.27 41.77 17.65
C PRO A 1 3.03 40.26 17.51
N ILE A 2 2.86 39.75 16.27
CA ILE A 2 2.57 38.32 16.04
C ILE A 2 3.71 37.39 16.47
N GLU A 3 4.97 37.74 16.21
CA GLU A 3 6.13 36.92 16.61
C GLU A 3 6.31 36.84 18.12
N HIS A 4 5.99 37.92 18.85
CA HIS A 4 5.97 37.89 20.32
C HIS A 4 4.88 36.93 20.82
N LYS A 5 3.69 36.96 20.20
CA LYS A 5 2.60 36.03 20.53
C LYS A 5 2.99 34.58 20.24
N ARG A 6 3.59 34.30 19.08
CA ARG A 6 4.13 32.97 18.73
C ARG A 6 5.14 32.46 19.76
N ARG A 7 6.09 33.32 20.17
CA ARG A 7 7.09 32.96 21.21
C ARG A 7 6.44 32.68 22.56
N ALA A 8 5.48 33.50 22.98
CA ALA A 8 4.76 33.30 24.25
C ALA A 8 3.99 31.97 24.25
N ILE A 9 3.24 31.67 23.18
CA ILE A 9 2.50 30.40 23.02
C ILE A 9 3.46 29.21 23.07
N ARG A 10 4.58 29.26 22.31
CA ARG A 10 5.58 28.18 22.30
C ARG A 10 6.21 27.96 23.67
N ASN A 11 6.49 29.03 24.41
CA ASN A 11 7.08 28.90 25.75
C ASN A 11 6.09 28.32 26.76
N PHE A 12 4.82 28.74 26.69
CA PHE A 12 3.77 28.27 27.60
C PHE A 12 3.46 26.78 27.37
N TYR A 13 3.36 26.34 26.12
CA TYR A 13 3.06 24.95 25.75
C TYR A 13 4.28 24.19 25.21
N LYS A 14 5.48 24.48 25.75
CA LYS A 14 6.76 24.01 25.22
C LYS A 14 6.82 22.50 25.06
N GLU A 15 6.43 21.76 26.10
CA GLU A 15 6.49 20.29 26.08
C GLU A 15 5.53 19.70 25.04
N PHE A 16 4.28 20.17 25.01
CA PHE A 16 3.28 19.75 24.03
C PHE A 16 3.78 19.92 22.59
N PHE A 17 4.24 21.13 22.24
CA PHE A 17 4.70 21.39 20.87
C PHE A 17 6.00 20.66 20.54
N GLN A 18 6.90 20.48 21.52
CA GLN A 18 8.10 19.69 21.31
C GLN A 18 7.77 18.23 20.95
N ILE A 19 6.79 17.62 21.62
CA ILE A 19 6.37 16.24 21.29
C ILE A 19 5.71 16.19 19.90
N VAL A 20 4.84 17.15 19.55
CA VAL A 20 4.21 17.22 18.21
C VAL A 20 5.27 17.38 17.11
N ILE A 21 6.24 18.29 17.30
CA ILE A 21 7.34 18.49 16.35
C ILE A 21 8.19 17.23 16.25
N ASN A 22 8.52 16.59 17.38
CA ASN A 22 9.26 15.33 17.39
C ASN A 22 8.52 14.23 16.64
N PHE A 23 7.19 14.16 16.76
CA PHE A 23 6.36 13.22 16.02
C PHE A 23 6.42 13.48 14.51
N ASN A 24 6.16 14.71 14.09
CA ASN A 24 6.16 15.11 12.68
C ASN A 24 7.53 14.89 12.03
N ASN A 25 8.61 15.19 12.76
CA ASN A 25 9.99 15.04 12.30
C ASN A 25 10.60 13.66 12.61
N SER A 26 9.83 12.73 13.19
CA SER A 26 10.34 11.39 13.46
C SER A 26 10.68 10.66 12.15
N ASP A 27 11.85 10.04 12.13
CA ASP A 27 12.35 9.22 11.04
C ASP A 27 12.02 7.73 11.29
N TYR A 28 12.39 6.89 10.33
CA TYR A 28 12.23 5.44 10.40
C TYR A 28 13.62 4.81 10.41
N PRO A 29 14.12 4.34 11.57
CA PRO A 29 15.53 3.95 11.72
C PRO A 29 16.03 2.89 10.74
N TYR A 30 15.11 2.10 10.17
CA TYR A 30 15.42 1.00 9.26
C TYR A 30 14.97 1.27 7.81
N ALA A 31 14.46 2.46 7.48
CA ALA A 31 13.99 2.77 6.12
C ALA A 31 15.09 2.64 5.05
N LYS A 32 16.36 2.91 5.42
CA LYS A 32 17.50 2.75 4.51
C LYS A 32 17.69 1.30 4.01
N TYR A 33 17.18 0.31 4.74
CA TYR A 33 17.27 -1.11 4.38
C TYR A 33 16.06 -1.60 3.56
N LEU A 34 15.07 -0.75 3.30
CA LEU A 34 13.90 -1.11 2.51
C LEU A 34 14.16 -1.13 1.01
N LYS A 35 15.26 -0.53 0.57
CA LYS A 35 15.63 -0.39 -0.84
C LYS A 35 17.10 -0.76 -1.03
N GLN A 36 17.43 -1.31 -2.18
CA GLN A 36 18.82 -1.51 -2.60
C GLN A 36 18.96 -1.14 -4.07
N ASP A 37 20.15 -0.71 -4.50
CA ASP A 37 20.44 -0.61 -5.93
C ASP A 37 20.25 -1.97 -6.61
N TRP A 38 19.54 -1.98 -7.75
CA TRP A 38 19.20 -3.23 -8.42
C TRP A 38 20.43 -3.92 -9.02
N LYS A 39 21.46 -3.17 -9.44
CA LYS A 39 22.67 -3.74 -10.04
C LYS A 39 23.44 -4.50 -8.98
N GLU A 40 23.63 -3.89 -7.82
CA GLU A 40 24.27 -4.55 -6.67
C GLU A 40 23.47 -5.78 -6.24
N LEU A 41 22.16 -5.63 -6.04
CA LEU A 41 21.31 -6.72 -5.56
C LEU A 41 21.32 -7.92 -6.51
N TYR A 42 21.20 -7.69 -7.82
CA TYR A 42 21.15 -8.77 -8.80
C TYR A 42 22.54 -9.30 -9.16
N LYS A 43 23.60 -8.49 -8.99
CA LYS A 43 24.99 -8.97 -9.07
C LYS A 43 25.27 -9.99 -7.97
N GLU A 44 24.90 -9.69 -6.72
CA GLU A 44 25.06 -10.62 -5.58
C GLU A 44 24.39 -11.98 -5.86
N VAL A 45 23.16 -11.96 -6.38
CA VAL A 45 22.42 -13.18 -6.77
C VAL A 45 23.13 -13.93 -7.90
N ARG A 46 23.64 -13.22 -8.91
CA ARG A 46 24.31 -13.82 -10.06
C ARG A 46 25.75 -14.24 -9.78
N GLU A 47 26.37 -13.83 -8.67
CA GLU A 47 27.73 -14.26 -8.31
C GLU A 47 27.72 -15.40 -7.29
N ASN A 48 26.58 -15.64 -6.63
CA ASN A 48 26.44 -16.74 -5.68
C ASN A 48 26.01 -18.05 -6.38
N GLU A 49 26.85 -19.10 -6.28
CA GLU A 49 26.59 -20.39 -6.93
C GLU A 49 25.32 -21.09 -6.45
N ASN A 50 25.02 -21.02 -5.15
CA ASN A 50 23.80 -21.60 -4.60
C ASN A 50 22.55 -20.88 -5.15
N ASP A 51 22.60 -19.55 -5.30
CA ASP A 51 21.49 -18.79 -5.87
C ASP A 51 21.31 -19.07 -7.37
N LYS A 52 22.41 -19.23 -8.13
CA LYS A 52 22.35 -19.68 -9.53
C LYS A 52 21.71 -21.05 -9.66
N GLN A 53 22.11 -22.00 -8.82
CA GLN A 53 21.57 -23.36 -8.84
C GLN A 53 20.09 -23.38 -8.46
N LEU A 54 19.69 -22.61 -7.45
CA LEU A 54 18.29 -22.46 -7.05
C LEU A 54 17.43 -21.87 -8.18
N ILE A 55 17.93 -20.86 -8.88
CA ILE A 55 17.25 -20.26 -10.03
C ILE A 55 17.05 -21.29 -11.16
N LYS A 56 18.03 -22.15 -11.42
CA LYS A 56 17.92 -23.26 -12.40
C LYS A 56 16.93 -24.34 -11.95
N GLU A 57 16.84 -24.61 -10.65
CA GLU A 57 15.84 -25.53 -10.09
C GLU A 57 14.41 -24.99 -10.27
N TRP A 58 14.22 -23.66 -10.15
CA TRP A 58 12.91 -23.03 -10.36
C TRP A 58 12.47 -22.98 -11.83
N GLU A 59 13.42 -22.82 -12.74
CA GLU A 59 13.17 -22.81 -14.18
C GLU A 59 14.29 -23.58 -14.90
N PRO A 60 14.09 -24.87 -15.22
CA PRO A 60 15.12 -25.64 -15.94
C PRO A 60 15.37 -25.12 -17.36
N ALA A 61 14.37 -24.51 -18.00
CA ALA A 61 14.44 -23.97 -19.37
C ALA A 61 14.95 -22.52 -19.42
N ILE A 62 15.67 -22.08 -18.39
CA ILE A 62 16.03 -20.66 -18.22
C ILE A 62 16.96 -20.11 -19.31
N ASN A 63 17.77 -20.99 -19.91
CA ASN A 63 18.68 -20.62 -21.00
C ASN A 63 17.94 -20.31 -22.29
N SER A 64 16.75 -20.87 -22.49
CA SER A 64 15.91 -20.62 -23.67
C SER A 64 14.84 -19.54 -23.45
N ASN A 65 14.67 -19.03 -22.23
CA ASN A 65 13.63 -18.07 -21.90
C ASN A 65 14.17 -16.89 -21.06
N GLU A 66 14.64 -15.85 -21.76
CA GLU A 66 15.20 -14.65 -21.13
C GLU A 66 14.22 -13.93 -20.18
N PHE A 67 12.93 -13.96 -20.50
CA PHE A 67 11.91 -13.34 -19.66
C PHE A 67 11.81 -14.06 -18.31
N LYS A 68 11.79 -15.40 -18.34
CA LYS A 68 11.76 -16.24 -17.13
C LYS A 68 13.05 -16.11 -16.34
N TYR A 69 14.21 -16.04 -17.00
CA TYR A 69 15.48 -15.75 -16.35
C TYR A 69 15.41 -14.48 -15.50
N ALA A 70 15.04 -13.37 -16.12
CA ALA A 70 14.95 -12.09 -15.44
C ALA A 70 13.91 -12.09 -14.31
N GLN A 71 12.82 -12.84 -14.48
CA GLN A 71 11.80 -13.03 -13.44
C GLN A 71 12.37 -13.78 -12.22
N MET A 72 13.11 -14.87 -12.43
CA MET A 72 13.68 -15.68 -11.33
C MET A 72 14.79 -14.94 -10.59
N VAL A 73 15.68 -14.24 -11.30
CA VAL A 73 16.70 -13.37 -10.67
C VAL A 73 16.04 -12.27 -9.83
N SER A 74 15.01 -11.63 -10.36
CA SER A 74 14.22 -10.62 -9.63
C SER A 74 13.55 -11.23 -8.39
N ALA A 75 12.97 -12.43 -8.49
CA ALA A 75 12.35 -13.12 -7.35
C ALA A 75 13.38 -13.44 -6.26
N ARG A 76 14.54 -13.99 -6.62
CA ARG A 76 15.60 -14.30 -5.66
C ARG A 76 16.20 -13.03 -5.04
N GLY A 77 16.42 -11.99 -5.84
CA GLY A 77 16.86 -10.68 -5.32
C GLY A 77 15.89 -10.10 -4.29
N ALA A 78 14.59 -10.30 -4.50
CA ALA A 78 13.57 -9.90 -3.53
C ALA A 78 13.76 -10.60 -2.17
N GLU A 79 13.95 -11.93 -2.19
CA GLU A 79 14.23 -12.70 -0.97
C GLU A 79 15.49 -12.21 -0.26
N LYS A 80 16.57 -11.95 -1.01
CA LYS A 80 17.82 -11.42 -0.44
C LYS A 80 17.65 -10.05 0.20
N LEU A 81 16.89 -9.15 -0.41
CA LEU A 81 16.59 -7.85 0.18
C LEU A 81 15.79 -7.99 1.49
N VAL A 82 14.80 -8.89 1.53
CA VAL A 82 14.04 -9.17 2.76
C VAL A 82 14.92 -9.78 3.85
N ILE A 83 15.86 -10.66 3.50
CA ILE A 83 16.84 -11.21 4.44
C ILE A 83 17.68 -10.09 5.07
N LYS A 84 18.24 -9.18 4.24
CA LYS A 84 19.04 -8.04 4.72
C LYS A 84 18.23 -7.14 5.64
N PHE A 85 17.01 -6.78 5.24
CA PHE A 85 16.11 -5.97 6.06
C PHE A 85 15.79 -6.64 7.40
N SER A 86 15.47 -7.94 7.37
CA SER A 86 15.12 -8.69 8.59
C SER A 86 16.31 -8.78 9.56
N ARG A 87 17.53 -8.98 9.04
CA ARG A 87 18.77 -8.92 9.85
C ARG A 87 18.98 -7.53 10.45
N ALA A 88 18.75 -6.48 9.68
CA ALA A 88 18.87 -5.11 10.18
C ALA A 88 17.89 -4.81 11.33
N LEU A 89 16.70 -5.44 11.33
CA LEU A 89 15.75 -5.36 12.45
C LEU A 89 16.19 -6.15 13.69
N GLY A 90 17.28 -6.92 13.62
CA GLY A 90 17.83 -7.70 14.74
C GLY A 90 17.38 -9.15 14.80
N TYR A 91 16.67 -9.66 13.78
CA TYR A 91 16.25 -11.06 13.74
C TYR A 91 17.40 -12.00 13.39
N GLN A 92 17.36 -13.21 13.95
CA GLN A 92 18.14 -14.33 13.43
C GLN A 92 17.46 -14.85 12.16
N VAL A 93 18.15 -14.78 11.02
CA VAL A 93 17.54 -15.03 9.71
C VAL A 93 18.18 -16.23 9.01
N GLU A 94 17.35 -17.22 8.73
CA GLU A 94 17.68 -18.43 7.97
C GLU A 94 17.00 -18.36 6.59
N ASP A 95 17.81 -18.51 5.54
CA ASP A 95 17.38 -18.54 4.13
C ASP A 95 16.89 -19.95 3.77
N ILE A 96 15.65 -20.26 4.10
CA ILE A 96 15.12 -21.61 3.90
C ILE A 96 14.87 -21.91 2.42
N SER A 97 14.68 -20.91 1.54
CA SER A 97 14.58 -21.13 0.08
C SER A 97 15.74 -21.96 -0.47
N ILE A 98 16.97 -21.76 0.05
CA ILE A 98 18.16 -22.50 -0.39
C ILE A 98 18.11 -23.99 -0.04
N HIS A 99 17.26 -24.40 0.90
CA HIS A 99 17.10 -25.81 1.28
C HIS A 99 16.51 -26.67 0.16
N GLN A 100 15.94 -26.06 -0.88
CA GLN A 100 15.54 -26.75 -2.10
C GLN A 100 16.72 -27.48 -2.75
N ILE A 101 17.91 -26.87 -2.74
CA ILE A 101 19.12 -27.44 -3.33
C ILE A 101 20.01 -28.12 -2.29
N THR A 102 20.13 -27.57 -1.07
CA THR A 102 21.01 -28.15 -0.04
C THR A 102 20.38 -29.36 0.66
N LYS A 103 19.06 -29.56 0.52
CA LYS A 103 18.27 -30.62 1.16
C LYS A 103 18.34 -30.63 2.70
N GLN A 104 18.77 -29.52 3.33
CA GLN A 104 18.87 -29.40 4.79
C GLN A 104 17.52 -29.45 5.51
N SER A 105 16.44 -29.01 4.85
CA SER A 105 15.08 -29.16 5.37
C SER A 105 14.04 -29.12 4.24
N SER A 106 12.79 -29.46 4.55
CA SER A 106 11.66 -29.35 3.62
C SER A 106 10.76 -28.12 3.89
N ASP A 107 11.16 -27.25 4.83
CA ASP A 107 10.37 -26.10 5.27
C ASP A 107 10.29 -24.98 4.23
N TRP A 108 11.17 -24.99 3.23
CA TRP A 108 11.06 -24.15 2.03
C TRP A 108 9.72 -24.33 1.32
N LYS A 109 9.06 -25.47 1.53
CA LYS A 109 7.70 -25.68 1.04
C LYS A 109 6.73 -24.71 1.71
N LEU A 110 6.98 -24.28 2.95
CA LEU A 110 6.07 -23.47 3.77
C LEU A 110 6.32 -21.96 3.64
N GLY A 111 7.56 -21.54 3.41
CA GLY A 111 7.94 -20.16 3.19
C GLY A 111 9.38 -20.07 2.68
N ASP A 112 9.85 -18.84 2.47
CA ASP A 112 11.13 -18.56 1.83
C ASP A 112 12.22 -18.20 2.87
N ILE A 113 11.81 -17.64 4.01
CA ILE A 113 12.72 -17.17 5.08
C ILE A 113 12.18 -17.60 6.44
N ARG A 114 13.07 -17.92 7.38
CA ARG A 114 12.71 -18.14 8.79
C ARG A 114 13.39 -17.13 9.72
N LEU A 115 12.60 -16.52 10.60
CA LEU A 115 13.07 -15.63 11.67
C LEU A 115 13.03 -16.35 13.02
N ASP A 116 14.11 -16.21 13.80
CA ASP A 116 14.25 -16.70 15.18
C ASP A 116 13.80 -18.15 15.37
N LYS A 117 14.11 -19.00 14.39
CA LYS A 117 13.73 -20.44 14.33
C LYS A 117 12.20 -20.72 14.36
N LYS A 118 11.35 -19.68 14.36
CA LYS A 118 9.92 -19.80 14.63
C LYS A 118 9.04 -19.24 13.52
N THR A 119 9.28 -18.00 13.12
CA THR A 119 8.39 -17.26 12.21
C THR A 119 8.79 -17.52 10.77
N LEU A 120 7.82 -17.83 9.91
CA LEU A 120 8.06 -18.05 8.49
C LEU A 120 7.59 -16.83 7.69
N LEU A 121 8.38 -16.43 6.71
CA LEU A 121 8.05 -15.39 5.75
C LEU A 121 7.94 -15.99 4.34
N ASP A 122 6.97 -15.54 3.56
CA ASP A 122 6.82 -15.84 2.14
C ASP A 122 6.94 -14.51 1.38
N VAL A 123 7.94 -14.40 0.51
CA VAL A 123 8.25 -13.17 -0.21
C VAL A 123 7.47 -13.18 -1.52
N LYS A 124 6.57 -12.19 -1.66
CA LYS A 124 5.89 -11.92 -2.91
C LYS A 124 6.55 -10.74 -3.56
N ASN A 125 7.32 -11.02 -4.60
CA ASN A 125 7.83 -10.00 -5.48
C ASN A 125 6.82 -9.74 -6.59
N ALA A 126 6.62 -8.47 -6.91
CA ALA A 126 6.11 -8.17 -8.22
C ALA A 126 6.78 -6.95 -8.83
N ARG A 127 6.63 -6.87 -10.15
CA ARG A 127 7.45 -6.03 -11.01
C ARG A 127 6.60 -4.89 -11.51
N LEU A 128 7.18 -3.70 -11.62
CA LEU A 128 6.55 -2.61 -12.36
C LEU A 128 6.21 -3.10 -13.77
N THR A 129 5.14 -2.60 -14.35
CA THR A 129 4.89 -2.72 -15.79
C THR A 129 5.63 -1.61 -16.52
N VAL A 130 5.66 -1.69 -17.86
CA VAL A 130 6.17 -0.60 -18.71
C VAL A 130 5.43 0.72 -18.44
N SER A 131 4.17 0.65 -18.04
CA SER A 131 3.36 1.81 -17.63
C SER A 131 3.62 2.31 -16.20
N LYS A 132 4.59 1.73 -15.46
CA LYS A 132 4.90 2.03 -14.05
C LYS A 132 3.78 1.69 -13.06
N ILE A 133 2.81 0.87 -13.47
CA ILE A 133 1.83 0.27 -12.56
C ILE A 133 2.40 -1.01 -11.96
N TYR A 134 1.99 -1.30 -10.74
CA TYR A 134 2.42 -2.48 -10.00
C TYR A 134 1.73 -3.76 -10.51
N SER A 135 2.47 -4.85 -10.74
CA SER A 135 1.86 -6.16 -11.03
C SER A 135 1.35 -6.82 -9.74
N GLU A 136 0.14 -7.40 -9.71
CA GLU A 136 -0.50 -7.89 -8.48
C GLU A 136 0.38 -8.83 -7.57
N PHE A 137 0.25 -8.73 -6.23
CA PHE A 137 0.85 -9.69 -5.30
C PHE A 137 -0.01 -10.96 -5.21
N CYS A 138 0.36 -12.02 -5.93
CA CYS A 138 -0.40 -13.28 -5.93
C CYS A 138 0.01 -14.20 -4.77
N VAL A 139 -0.95 -14.65 -3.96
CA VAL A 139 -0.81 -15.69 -2.93
C VAL A 139 -1.64 -16.91 -3.33
N PRO A 140 -1.01 -18.04 -3.67
CA PRO A 140 -1.73 -19.25 -4.04
C PRO A 140 -2.59 -19.83 -2.91
N GLU A 141 -3.79 -20.34 -3.24
CA GLU A 141 -4.74 -20.93 -2.27
C GLU A 141 -4.11 -21.98 -1.34
N PHE A 142 -3.21 -22.81 -1.89
CA PHE A 142 -2.59 -23.86 -1.11
C PHE A 142 -1.70 -23.30 0.01
N LYS A 143 -1.07 -22.13 -0.20
CA LYS A 143 -0.33 -21.42 0.86
C LYS A 143 -1.31 -20.86 1.90
N GLU A 144 -2.50 -20.43 1.50
CA GLU A 144 -3.54 -20.00 2.43
C GLU A 144 -4.14 -21.15 3.23
N LYS A 145 -4.40 -22.31 2.62
CA LYS A 145 -4.98 -23.49 3.27
C LYS A 145 -4.02 -24.15 4.26
N ARG A 146 -2.70 -24.01 4.06
CA ARG A 146 -1.66 -24.46 5.02
C ARG A 146 -1.73 -23.71 6.34
N THR A 147 -2.11 -22.43 6.34
CA THR A 147 -2.37 -21.70 7.59
C THR A 147 -3.55 -22.28 8.38
N ASN A 148 -4.36 -23.17 7.79
CA ASN A 148 -5.60 -23.66 8.37
C ASN A 148 -5.61 -25.13 8.78
N LYS A 149 -4.88 -26.02 8.11
CA LYS A 149 -5.05 -27.49 8.28
C LYS A 149 -4.10 -28.18 9.27
N ASP A 150 -2.94 -27.62 9.59
CA ASP A 150 -2.01 -28.29 10.51
C ASP A 150 -2.24 -27.89 11.97
N LYS A 151 -2.51 -28.88 12.82
CA LYS A 151 -2.84 -28.78 14.26
C LYS A 151 -1.69 -28.24 15.16
N GLY A 152 -0.70 -27.53 14.60
CA GLY A 152 0.45 -26.93 15.31
C GLY A 152 0.96 -25.59 14.74
N LYS A 153 0.12 -24.89 13.97
CA LYS A 153 0.37 -23.69 13.14
C LYS A 153 1.59 -22.80 13.48
N LYS A 154 2.62 -22.84 12.62
CA LYS A 154 3.49 -21.66 12.39
C LYS A 154 2.76 -20.71 11.44
N GLU A 155 2.43 -19.51 11.91
CA GLU A 155 1.87 -18.45 11.08
C GLU A 155 2.90 -18.01 10.04
N VAL A 156 2.50 -18.02 8.76
CA VAL A 156 3.33 -17.53 7.65
C VAL A 156 2.93 -16.10 7.36
N TYR A 157 3.91 -15.21 7.37
CA TYR A 157 3.75 -13.80 7.04
C TYR A 157 4.12 -13.58 5.58
N ILE A 158 3.35 -12.77 4.87
CA ILE A 158 3.61 -12.46 3.46
C ILE A 158 4.36 -11.13 3.40
N VAL A 159 5.54 -11.11 2.78
CA VAL A 159 6.32 -9.87 2.59
C VAL A 159 6.13 -9.39 1.16
N GLY A 160 5.64 -8.17 1.01
CA GLY A 160 5.45 -7.55 -0.30
C GLY A 160 6.70 -6.81 -0.74
N LEU A 161 7.21 -7.12 -1.93
CA LEU A 161 8.30 -6.40 -2.57
C LEU A 161 7.93 -5.94 -3.98
N LEU A 162 8.32 -4.71 -4.32
CA LEU A 162 8.17 -4.11 -5.64
C LEU A 162 9.54 -3.95 -6.33
N SER A 163 9.72 -4.61 -7.47
CA SER A 163 10.94 -4.57 -8.28
C SER A 163 10.75 -3.82 -9.60
N PRO A 164 11.82 -3.27 -10.21
CA PRO A 164 11.75 -2.76 -11.57
C PRO A 164 11.52 -3.88 -12.60
N TYR A 165 11.00 -3.51 -13.77
CA TYR A 165 10.97 -4.39 -14.93
C TYR A 165 12.28 -4.30 -15.71
N LEU A 166 13.12 -5.34 -15.60
CA LEU A 166 14.40 -5.44 -16.29
C LEU A 166 14.41 -6.68 -17.20
N SER A 167 14.93 -6.54 -18.41
CA SER A 167 15.23 -7.70 -19.26
C SER A 167 16.51 -8.38 -18.82
N LYS A 168 16.77 -9.60 -19.32
CA LYS A 168 18.03 -10.32 -19.11
C LYS A 168 19.23 -9.45 -19.52
N GLN A 169 19.20 -8.88 -20.73
CA GLN A 169 20.25 -7.99 -21.24
C GLN A 169 20.58 -6.83 -20.30
N VAL A 170 19.57 -6.25 -19.62
CA VAL A 170 19.82 -5.17 -18.65
C VAL A 170 20.43 -5.71 -17.36
N ILE A 171 19.92 -6.84 -16.85
CA ILE A 171 20.47 -7.51 -15.66
C ILE A 171 21.92 -7.93 -15.90
N ASP A 172 22.24 -8.38 -17.10
CA ASP A 172 23.57 -8.84 -17.49
C ASP A 172 24.55 -7.71 -17.80
N GLY A 173 24.06 -6.47 -17.90
CA GLY A 173 24.88 -5.29 -18.19
C GLY A 173 25.11 -5.03 -19.67
N GLU A 174 24.52 -5.84 -20.55
CA GLU A 174 24.57 -5.69 -22.02
C GLU A 174 23.78 -4.45 -22.49
N LYS A 175 22.73 -4.08 -21.75
CA LYS A 175 21.90 -2.89 -22.03
C LYS A 175 21.87 -1.95 -20.83
N LYS A 176 22.18 -0.67 -21.07
CA LYS A 176 22.07 0.38 -20.05
C LYS A 176 20.65 0.95 -20.01
N LEU A 177 20.14 1.16 -18.80
CA LEU A 177 18.92 1.93 -18.53
C LEU A 177 19.25 3.03 -17.52
N ASN A 178 18.70 4.22 -17.75
CA ASN A 178 18.81 5.35 -16.83
C ASN A 178 17.57 5.40 -15.92
N ASN A 179 17.73 5.91 -14.70
CA ASN A 179 16.63 6.19 -13.76
C ASN A 179 15.73 4.97 -13.44
N VAL A 180 16.33 3.79 -13.33
CA VAL A 180 15.62 2.57 -12.92
C VAL A 180 15.31 2.66 -11.42
N PRO A 181 14.04 2.48 -11.01
CA PRO A 181 13.69 2.50 -9.59
C PRO A 181 14.32 1.32 -8.85
N LYS A 182 14.77 1.59 -7.62
CA LYS A 182 15.32 0.58 -6.71
C LYS A 182 14.23 -0.41 -6.27
N PRO A 183 14.50 -1.73 -6.26
CA PRO A 183 13.68 -2.72 -5.57
C PRO A 183 13.36 -2.26 -4.15
N LYS A 184 12.09 -2.43 -3.73
CA LYS A 184 11.59 -1.86 -2.48
C LYS A 184 10.66 -2.82 -1.74
N ILE A 185 10.94 -3.07 -0.46
CA ILE A 185 10.01 -3.74 0.45
C ILE A 185 8.86 -2.79 0.76
N LEU A 186 7.62 -3.26 0.62
CA LEU A 186 6.40 -2.51 0.93
C LEU A 186 5.90 -2.77 2.35
N GLY A 187 6.30 -3.89 2.94
CA GLY A 187 5.94 -4.29 4.30
C GLY A 187 5.53 -5.75 4.37
N VAL A 188 4.83 -6.08 5.44
CA VAL A 188 4.42 -7.43 5.82
C VAL A 188 2.90 -7.48 5.99
N PHE A 189 2.28 -8.53 5.48
CA PHE A 189 0.88 -8.86 5.62
C PHE A 189 0.72 -10.17 6.40
N TYR A 190 -0.32 -10.27 7.22
CA TYR A 190 -0.71 -11.49 7.91
C TYR A 190 -2.22 -11.69 7.84
N LYS A 191 -2.66 -12.94 7.75
CA LYS A 191 -4.07 -13.27 7.47
C LYS A 191 -5.07 -12.69 8.48
N LYS A 192 -4.73 -12.67 9.77
CA LYS A 192 -5.61 -12.10 10.82
C LYS A 192 -5.92 -10.62 10.60
N LEU A 193 -5.07 -9.87 9.89
CA LEU A 193 -5.35 -8.47 9.53
C LEU A 193 -6.61 -8.37 8.65
N LEU A 194 -6.82 -9.32 7.72
CA LEU A 194 -8.01 -9.32 6.90
C LEU A 194 -9.28 -9.52 7.74
N ASP A 195 -9.21 -10.40 8.75
CA ASP A 195 -10.33 -10.63 9.67
C ASP A 195 -10.61 -9.38 10.52
N GLU A 196 -9.56 -8.65 10.94
CA GLU A 196 -9.67 -7.37 11.63
C GLU A 196 -10.35 -6.31 10.75
N LEU A 197 -9.92 -6.16 9.49
CA LEU A 197 -10.49 -5.19 8.54
C LEU A 197 -11.95 -5.50 8.20
N LYS A 198 -12.30 -6.79 8.04
CA LYS A 198 -13.69 -7.23 7.85
C LYS A 198 -14.59 -6.83 9.03
N LYS A 199 -14.07 -6.79 10.26
CA LYS A 199 -14.82 -6.31 11.44
C LYS A 199 -15.06 -4.80 11.41
N ILE A 200 -14.11 -4.01 10.92
CA ILE A 200 -14.22 -2.54 10.81
C ILE A 200 -15.27 -2.13 9.78
N ILE A 201 -15.29 -2.88 8.67
CA ILE A 201 -16.36 -2.76 7.68
C ILE A 201 -17.68 -3.23 8.31
N GLY A 202 -17.71 -4.35 9.02
CA GLY A 202 -18.89 -4.79 9.76
C GLY A 202 -20.07 -5.14 8.83
N LYS A 203 -21.08 -5.84 9.38
CA LYS A 203 -22.24 -6.28 8.58
C LYS A 203 -23.19 -5.16 8.17
N LYS A 204 -23.11 -4.00 8.84
CA LYS A 204 -24.01 -2.86 8.61
C LYS A 204 -23.56 -1.97 7.46
N ASN A 205 -22.27 -1.97 7.14
CA ASN A 205 -21.77 -1.16 6.04
C ASN A 205 -21.93 -2.00 4.78
N ARG A 206 -22.63 -1.46 3.79
CA ARG A 206 -23.00 -2.12 2.56
C ARG A 206 -21.79 -2.40 1.63
N LEU A 207 -20.58 -2.43 2.20
CA LEU A 207 -19.29 -2.65 1.57
C LEU A 207 -18.80 -4.08 1.84
N GLU A 208 -18.44 -4.81 0.79
CA GLU A 208 -17.80 -6.12 0.86
C GLU A 208 -16.34 -6.02 0.43
N ILE A 209 -15.39 -6.61 1.18
CA ILE A 209 -14.02 -6.87 0.67
C ILE A 209 -13.99 -8.26 0.05
N ASP A 210 -13.69 -8.32 -1.24
CA ASP A 210 -13.52 -9.56 -1.99
C ASP A 210 -12.09 -9.68 -2.51
N LEU A 211 -11.31 -10.58 -1.90
CA LEU A 211 -9.94 -10.85 -2.32
C LEU A 211 -9.81 -11.98 -3.36
N SER A 212 -10.92 -12.60 -3.75
CA SER A 212 -10.91 -13.72 -4.68
C SER A 212 -10.78 -13.26 -6.13
N ARG A 213 -9.91 -13.93 -6.89
CA ARG A 213 -9.89 -13.79 -8.34
C ARG A 213 -10.93 -14.72 -8.94
N LEU A 214 -11.77 -14.20 -9.82
CA LEU A 214 -12.64 -15.01 -10.66
C LEU A 214 -11.75 -15.74 -11.68
N GLU A 215 -11.36 -16.98 -11.40
CA GLU A 215 -10.58 -17.83 -12.32
C GLU A 215 -11.29 -18.06 -13.67
N ASN A 216 -12.61 -17.84 -13.74
CA ASN A 216 -13.42 -18.09 -14.93
C ASN A 216 -13.40 -16.95 -15.98
N LEU A 217 -12.63 -15.88 -15.78
CA LEU A 217 -12.62 -14.73 -16.71
C LEU A 217 -11.48 -14.74 -17.74
N TYR A 218 -10.59 -15.75 -17.70
CA TYR A 218 -9.46 -15.89 -18.62
C TYR A 218 -9.41 -17.26 -19.32
N SER A 219 -10.52 -18.01 -19.35
CA SER A 219 -10.63 -19.23 -20.17
C SER A 219 -10.81 -18.86 -21.65
N ASP A 220 -9.83 -18.17 -22.22
CA ASP A 220 -9.63 -18.19 -23.66
C ASP A 220 -8.70 -19.38 -23.93
N SER A 221 -9.27 -20.44 -24.48
CA SER A 221 -8.60 -21.72 -24.79
C SER A 221 -7.49 -21.59 -25.82
N SER A 222 -7.22 -20.39 -26.34
CA SER A 222 -6.13 -20.10 -27.28
C SER A 222 -4.87 -19.47 -26.64
N ILE A 223 -4.97 -18.95 -25.40
CA ILE A 223 -3.84 -18.32 -24.68
C ILE A 223 -3.54 -19.03 -23.34
N SER A 224 -4.39 -19.97 -22.93
CA SER A 224 -4.22 -20.73 -21.68
C SER A 224 -3.02 -21.67 -21.66
N GLU A 225 -2.40 -22.00 -22.79
CA GLU A 225 -1.22 -22.88 -22.79
C GLU A 225 0.04 -22.22 -22.18
N ASN A 226 0.14 -20.88 -22.18
CA ASN A 226 1.34 -20.18 -21.71
C ASN A 226 1.25 -19.57 -20.31
N TYR A 227 0.07 -19.56 -19.67
CA TYR A 227 -0.10 -19.11 -18.28
C TYR A 227 -0.48 -20.21 -17.30
N ASN A 228 -0.94 -21.38 -17.78
CA ASN A 228 -1.24 -22.56 -16.95
C ASN A 228 -0.12 -23.59 -16.86
N SER A 229 1.04 -23.40 -17.50
CA SER A 229 2.03 -24.48 -17.63
C SER A 229 2.86 -24.80 -16.39
N TYR A 230 2.81 -24.05 -15.29
CA TYR A 230 3.64 -24.36 -14.11
C TYR A 230 2.98 -24.12 -12.75
N SER A 231 1.71 -24.52 -12.60
CA SER A 231 1.27 -24.99 -11.29
C SER A 231 0.97 -26.49 -11.40
N PRO A 232 1.82 -27.39 -10.85
CA PRO A 232 1.66 -28.84 -11.02
C PRO A 232 0.40 -29.43 -10.35
N ARG A 233 -0.56 -28.62 -9.88
CA ARG A 233 -1.57 -29.04 -8.90
C ARG A 233 -2.91 -28.30 -9.04
N GLY A 234 -3.69 -28.59 -10.08
CA GLY A 234 -5.14 -28.31 -10.14
C GLY A 234 -5.56 -26.83 -10.09
N LYS A 235 -6.88 -26.58 -10.24
CA LYS A 235 -7.50 -25.24 -10.07
C LYS A 235 -7.14 -24.70 -8.67
N ILE A 236 -6.31 -23.66 -8.59
CA ILE A 236 -5.87 -23.03 -7.34
C ILE A 236 -6.41 -21.62 -7.33
N SER A 237 -7.47 -21.38 -6.57
CA SER A 237 -8.02 -20.03 -6.42
C SER A 237 -6.95 -19.09 -5.81
N ASN A 238 -6.43 -18.19 -6.63
CA ASN A 238 -5.38 -17.27 -6.19
C ASN A 238 -6.00 -16.07 -5.46
N SER A 239 -5.46 -15.73 -4.30
CA SER A 239 -5.74 -14.45 -3.65
C SER A 239 -4.73 -13.43 -4.09
N TYR A 240 -5.17 -12.19 -4.26
CA TYR A 240 -4.27 -11.09 -4.59
C TYR A 240 -4.30 -10.05 -3.51
N LEU A 241 -3.12 -9.61 -3.11
CA LEU A 241 -2.96 -8.64 -2.05
C LEU A 241 -2.68 -7.27 -2.68
N PRO A 242 -3.54 -6.27 -2.50
CA PRO A 242 -3.20 -4.90 -2.85
C PRO A 242 -2.05 -4.36 -1.99
N HIS A 243 -1.34 -3.37 -2.51
CA HIS A 243 -0.15 -2.80 -1.86
C HIS A 243 -0.47 -2.15 -0.48
N TRP A 244 -1.68 -1.64 -0.28
CA TRP A 244 -2.12 -1.05 0.99
C TRP A 244 -2.29 -2.09 2.12
N PHE A 245 -2.19 -3.41 1.84
CA PHE A 245 -2.14 -4.43 2.88
C PHE A 245 -0.80 -4.57 3.58
N PHE A 246 0.28 -4.08 2.96
CA PHE A 246 1.62 -4.26 3.47
C PHE A 246 1.98 -3.10 4.39
N ASP A 247 2.48 -3.43 5.58
CA ASP A 247 2.90 -2.45 6.56
C ASP A 247 3.99 -3.04 7.47
N TYR A 248 4.59 -2.22 8.33
CA TYR A 248 5.73 -2.59 9.14
C TYR A 248 5.33 -2.86 10.59
N GLY A 249 6.21 -3.57 11.30
CA GLY A 249 6.02 -3.95 12.70
C GLY A 249 6.59 -2.93 13.69
N ASP A 250 6.39 -3.18 14.97
CA ASP A 250 6.75 -2.27 16.07
C ASP A 250 8.24 -1.90 16.10
N ILE A 251 9.16 -2.81 15.74
CA ILE A 251 10.61 -2.52 15.70
C ILE A 251 10.90 -1.41 14.70
N PHE A 252 10.21 -1.42 13.55
CA PHE A 252 10.35 -0.40 12.51
C PHE A 252 9.84 0.96 13.00
N TYR A 253 8.71 0.96 13.72
CA TYR A 253 8.05 2.15 14.25
C TYR A 253 8.46 2.52 15.68
N LYS A 254 9.61 2.02 16.16
CA LYS A 254 10.02 2.16 17.57
C LYS A 254 10.08 3.62 18.05
N LYS A 255 10.51 4.54 17.18
CA LYS A 255 10.59 5.98 17.50
C LYS A 255 9.21 6.59 17.64
N GLN A 256 8.30 6.31 16.70
CA GLN A 256 6.91 6.77 16.77
C GLN A 256 6.20 6.23 18.01
N ILE A 257 6.37 4.95 18.33
CA ILE A 257 5.77 4.32 19.51
C ILE A 257 6.24 4.99 20.80
N ARG A 258 7.52 5.34 20.91
CA ARG A 258 8.05 6.08 22.06
C ARG A 258 7.38 7.46 22.18
N ILE A 259 7.35 8.23 21.10
CA ILE A 259 6.74 9.58 21.09
C ILE A 259 5.25 9.52 21.43
N ILE A 260 4.53 8.51 20.93
CA ILE A 260 3.13 8.24 21.29
C ILE A 260 2.98 8.00 22.79
N GLN A 261 3.91 7.26 23.41
CA GLN A 261 3.89 7.04 24.85
C GLN A 261 4.19 8.32 25.63
N ASP A 262 5.17 9.10 25.19
CA ASP A 262 5.52 10.39 25.80
C ASP A 262 4.31 11.34 25.77
N PHE A 263 3.60 11.42 24.63
CA PHE A 263 2.38 12.21 24.51
C PHE A 263 1.26 11.73 25.43
N LYS A 264 1.05 10.41 25.55
CA LYS A 264 0.05 9.85 26.48
C LYS A 264 0.35 10.20 27.93
N ASN A 265 1.63 10.11 28.31
CA ASN A 265 2.05 10.46 29.67
C ASN A 265 1.84 11.96 29.94
N LEU A 266 2.15 12.82 28.95
CA LEU A 266 1.84 14.25 29.03
C LEU A 266 0.34 14.46 29.23
N MET A 267 -0.50 13.95 28.33
CA MET A 267 -1.95 14.15 28.36
C MET A 267 -2.61 13.61 29.63
N ALA A 268 -2.08 12.55 30.24
CA ALA A 268 -2.58 12.01 31.51
C ALA A 268 -2.31 12.94 32.71
N ASN A 269 -1.34 13.83 32.61
CA ASN A 269 -0.93 14.75 33.67
C ASN A 269 -1.43 16.18 33.47
N LEU A 270 -1.99 16.50 32.29
CA LEU A 270 -2.49 17.84 31.99
C LEU A 270 -3.97 17.98 32.36
N SER A 271 -4.32 19.15 32.88
CA SER A 271 -5.68 19.66 32.98
C SER A 271 -6.13 20.34 31.68
N ASP A 272 -7.45 20.51 31.48
CA ASP A 272 -8.04 21.07 30.24
C ASP A 272 -7.54 22.48 29.84
N GLY A 273 -6.92 23.23 30.77
CA GLY A 273 -6.32 24.55 30.51
C GLY A 273 -4.87 24.52 30.02
N GLU A 274 -4.21 23.35 30.11
CA GLU A 274 -2.77 23.20 29.83
C GLU A 274 -2.52 22.61 28.43
N VAL A 275 -3.58 22.40 27.65
CA VAL A 275 -3.52 22.07 26.21
C VAL A 275 -3.73 23.35 25.39
N PRO A 276 -2.96 23.59 24.31
CA PRO A 276 -3.15 24.77 23.46
C PRO A 276 -4.58 24.93 22.94
N THR A 277 -5.05 26.17 22.76
CA THR A 277 -6.32 26.40 22.07
C THR A 277 -6.18 26.19 20.55
N TRP A 278 -7.32 26.15 19.85
CA TRP A 278 -7.31 26.06 18.38
C TRP A 278 -6.64 27.29 17.74
N GLU A 279 -6.85 28.48 18.31
CA GLU A 279 -6.22 29.72 17.87
C GLU A 279 -4.71 29.68 18.06
N ASP A 280 -4.23 29.14 19.19
CA ASP A 280 -2.79 29.00 19.45
C ASP A 280 -2.12 28.13 18.38
N ILE A 281 -2.73 26.99 18.08
CA ILE A 281 -2.30 26.04 17.06
C ILE A 281 -2.32 26.67 15.68
N SER A 282 -3.40 27.39 15.35
CA SER A 282 -3.56 28.08 14.07
C SER A 282 -2.50 29.17 13.86
N ILE A 283 -2.17 29.94 14.91
CA ILE A 283 -1.13 30.98 14.87
C ILE A 283 0.27 30.38 14.64
N LEU A 284 0.53 29.21 15.22
CA LEU A 284 1.80 28.51 15.05
C LEU A 284 1.90 27.74 13.73
N GLY A 285 0.76 27.42 13.09
CA GLY A 285 0.74 26.56 11.90
C GLY A 285 1.31 25.18 12.19
N ILE A 286 0.90 24.59 13.32
CA ILE A 286 1.30 23.25 13.75
C ILE A 286 0.05 22.38 13.77
N ASN A 287 0.10 21.18 13.20
CA ASN A 287 -1.01 20.25 13.18
C ASN A 287 -0.79 19.10 14.18
N PRO A 288 -1.47 19.11 15.34
CA PRO A 288 -1.38 18.04 16.34
C PRO A 288 -2.39 16.90 16.11
N LEU A 289 -3.36 17.04 15.18
CA LEU A 289 -4.41 16.04 14.97
C LEU A 289 -3.87 14.63 14.70
N PRO A 290 -2.81 14.44 13.88
CA PRO A 290 -2.23 13.12 13.67
C PRO A 290 -1.84 12.43 14.98
N LEU A 291 -1.27 13.19 15.93
CA LEU A 291 -0.80 12.66 17.20
C LEU A 291 -1.98 12.22 18.09
N PHE A 292 -3.03 13.05 18.19
CA PHE A 292 -4.29 12.69 18.90
C PHE A 292 -4.90 11.40 18.34
N ILE A 293 -4.90 11.24 17.01
CA ILE A 293 -5.46 10.05 16.36
C ILE A 293 -4.66 8.80 16.73
N VAL A 294 -3.33 8.83 16.63
CA VAL A 294 -2.51 7.64 16.91
C VAL A 294 -2.42 7.31 18.39
N THR A 295 -2.53 8.31 19.28
CA THR A 295 -2.60 8.11 20.72
C THR A 295 -3.99 7.66 21.16
N ARG A 296 -5.01 7.97 20.35
CA ARG A 296 -6.44 7.75 20.58
C ARG A 296 -7.01 8.64 21.68
N GLU A 297 -6.45 9.83 21.80
CA GLU A 297 -6.96 10.87 22.70
C GLU A 297 -8.14 11.57 22.03
N ASN A 298 -9.20 11.82 22.80
CA ASN A 298 -10.32 12.61 22.31
C ASN A 298 -9.88 14.08 22.18
N LEU A 299 -10.38 14.75 21.15
CA LEU A 299 -10.23 16.20 21.04
C LEU A 299 -11.07 16.88 22.12
N SER A 300 -10.57 17.98 22.69
CA SER A 300 -11.38 18.81 23.59
C SER A 300 -12.61 19.35 22.87
N THR A 301 -13.70 19.63 23.61
CA THR A 301 -14.92 20.23 23.03
C THR A 301 -14.62 21.54 22.31
N LYS A 302 -13.66 22.32 22.83
CA LYS A 302 -13.21 23.57 22.19
C LYS A 302 -12.67 23.31 20.79
N TRP A 303 -11.76 22.35 20.63
CA TRP A 303 -11.22 22.01 19.29
C TRP A 303 -12.28 21.44 18.36
N GLN A 304 -13.16 20.59 18.89
CA GLN A 304 -14.26 20.02 18.10
C GLN A 304 -15.14 21.12 17.48
N ASN A 305 -15.40 22.21 18.19
CA ASN A 305 -16.22 23.32 17.69
C ASN A 305 -15.61 24.07 16.49
N HIS A 306 -14.30 23.95 16.24
CA HIS A 306 -13.63 24.55 15.07
C HIS A 306 -13.51 23.61 13.87
N LEU A 307 -13.92 22.35 14.03
CA LEU A 307 -13.87 21.35 12.96
C LEU A 307 -15.26 21.16 12.35
N PRO A 308 -15.39 21.05 11.02
CA PRO A 308 -16.60 20.56 10.38
C PRO A 308 -17.06 19.22 10.95
N LYS A 309 -18.36 18.96 10.94
CA LYS A 309 -18.94 17.72 11.51
C LYS A 309 -18.27 16.47 10.95
N TRP A 310 -18.06 16.41 9.65
CA TRP A 310 -17.44 15.25 9.00
C TRP A 310 -15.99 15.02 9.46
N LYS A 311 -15.20 16.09 9.70
CA LYS A 311 -13.82 15.96 10.20
C LYS A 311 -13.83 15.34 11.59
N ARG A 312 -14.75 15.78 12.46
CA ARG A 312 -14.94 15.19 13.80
C ARG A 312 -15.34 13.72 13.73
N ASP A 313 -16.31 13.39 12.89
CA ASP A 313 -16.83 12.03 12.73
C ASP A 313 -15.74 11.10 12.19
N PHE A 314 -14.95 11.55 11.21
CA PHE A 314 -13.81 10.83 10.70
C PHE A 314 -12.72 10.59 11.75
N ILE A 315 -12.29 11.65 12.47
CA ILE A 315 -11.30 11.54 13.55
C ILE A 315 -11.75 10.55 14.63
N LYS A 316 -13.01 10.68 15.07
CA LYS A 316 -13.62 9.77 16.04
C LYS A 316 -13.64 8.34 15.52
N SER A 317 -13.89 8.13 14.23
CA SER A 317 -13.85 6.79 13.62
C SER A 317 -12.45 6.17 13.69
N LEU A 318 -11.39 6.96 13.48
CA LEU A 318 -10.00 6.49 13.53
C LEU A 318 -9.55 6.16 14.96
N ILE A 319 -9.90 7.01 15.93
CA ILE A 319 -9.61 6.80 17.36
C ILE A 319 -10.24 5.48 17.85
N ASN A 320 -11.45 5.17 17.36
CA ASN A 320 -12.22 4.00 17.75
C ASN A 320 -11.90 2.71 16.98
N ILE A 321 -10.90 2.71 16.09
CA ILE A 321 -10.44 1.49 15.41
C ILE A 321 -10.03 0.45 16.48
N PRO A 322 -10.53 -0.81 16.46
CA PRO A 322 -10.19 -1.81 17.46
C PRO A 322 -8.67 -2.00 17.62
N ARG A 323 -8.20 -2.24 18.86
CA ARG A 323 -6.77 -2.55 19.09
C ARG A 323 -6.47 -3.96 18.59
N SER A 324 -5.41 -4.10 17.79
CA SER A 324 -4.81 -5.41 17.56
C SER A 324 -3.75 -5.65 18.64
N PRO A 325 -3.77 -6.80 19.35
CA PRO A 325 -2.73 -7.12 20.33
C PRO A 325 -1.33 -7.24 19.69
N LYS A 326 -1.26 -7.40 18.36
CA LYS A 326 0.00 -7.51 17.62
C LYS A 326 0.55 -6.19 17.12
N LYS A 327 -0.21 -5.09 17.19
CA LYS A 327 0.17 -3.82 16.57
C LYS A 327 -0.24 -2.64 17.44
N LYS A 328 0.76 -1.85 17.85
CA LYS A 328 0.55 -0.70 18.74
C LYS A 328 0.03 0.55 18.02
N ILE A 329 0.20 0.61 16.70
CA ILE A 329 -0.19 1.75 15.87
C ILE A 329 -1.27 1.37 14.86
N ILE A 330 -2.01 2.37 14.36
CA ILE A 330 -2.92 2.20 13.23
C ILE A 330 -2.10 1.74 12.01
N SER A 331 -2.58 0.73 11.27
CA SER A 331 -1.90 0.27 10.06
C SER A 331 -2.32 1.04 8.83
N LEU A 332 -1.50 1.01 7.78
CA LEU A 332 -1.83 1.57 6.47
C LEU A 332 -3.17 1.04 5.95
N SER A 333 -3.42 -0.26 6.13
CA SER A 333 -4.66 -0.91 5.72
C SER A 333 -5.88 -0.46 6.52
N HIS A 334 -5.71 -0.23 7.82
CA HIS A 334 -6.76 0.34 8.67
C HIS A 334 -7.12 1.74 8.19
N LEU A 335 -6.12 2.57 7.92
CA LEU A 335 -6.34 3.93 7.43
C LEU A 335 -7.02 3.95 6.05
N TYR A 336 -6.54 3.13 5.11
CA TYR A 336 -7.11 3.03 3.76
C TYR A 336 -8.59 2.64 3.80
N ILE A 337 -8.95 1.61 4.57
CA ILE A 337 -10.34 1.16 4.68
C ILE A 337 -11.22 2.17 5.43
N SER A 338 -10.69 2.86 6.44
CA SER A 338 -11.43 3.93 7.12
C SER A 338 -11.74 5.09 6.20
N LEU A 339 -10.81 5.49 5.32
CA LEU A 339 -11.04 6.52 4.30
C LEU A 339 -12.15 6.09 3.32
N LEU A 340 -12.06 4.88 2.77
CA LEU A 340 -13.07 4.36 1.87
C LEU A 340 -14.44 4.31 2.55
N LYS A 341 -14.50 3.78 3.76
CA LYS A 341 -15.73 3.67 4.54
C LYS A 341 -16.35 5.05 4.81
N HIS A 342 -15.55 6.02 5.24
CA HIS A 342 -16.04 7.37 5.53
C HIS A 342 -16.49 8.09 4.26
N PHE A 343 -15.76 7.96 3.15
CA PHE A 343 -16.19 8.48 1.86
C PHE A 343 -17.55 7.92 1.42
N LEU A 344 -17.76 6.60 1.54
CA LEU A 344 -19.05 5.99 1.20
C LEU A 344 -20.18 6.47 2.12
N GLN A 345 -19.90 6.76 3.38
CA GLN A 345 -20.86 7.38 4.29
C GLN A 345 -21.20 8.82 3.84
N MET A 346 -20.20 9.61 3.46
CA MET A 346 -20.41 10.98 2.99
C MET A 346 -21.20 11.06 1.68
N LEU A 347 -21.16 10.02 0.82
CA LEU A 347 -22.03 9.96 -0.36
C LEU A 347 -23.53 9.80 0.00
N GLU A 348 -23.84 9.35 1.21
CA GLU A 348 -25.23 9.22 1.70
C GLU A 348 -25.70 10.47 2.45
N GLU A 349 -24.76 11.33 2.89
CA GLU A 349 -25.04 12.54 3.63
C GLU A 349 -24.96 13.76 2.70
N ASP A 350 -25.95 14.65 2.76
CA ASP A 350 -25.85 15.95 2.08
C ASP A 350 -24.88 16.83 2.87
N ASN A 351 -23.63 16.93 2.42
CA ASN A 351 -22.57 17.65 3.11
C ASN A 351 -21.74 18.49 2.14
N SER A 352 -22.14 19.74 1.98
CA SER A 352 -21.45 20.73 1.13
C SER A 352 -20.06 21.11 1.63
N GLU A 353 -19.73 20.88 2.90
CA GLU A 353 -18.41 21.16 3.48
C GLU A 353 -17.43 19.97 3.34
N TYR A 354 -17.87 18.83 2.81
CA TYR A 354 -17.01 17.66 2.67
C TYR A 354 -16.15 17.73 1.41
N SER A 355 -14.85 17.49 1.60
CA SER A 355 -13.87 17.39 0.54
C SER A 355 -12.89 16.25 0.86
N PRO A 356 -12.83 15.19 0.04
CA PRO A 356 -11.84 14.12 0.24
C PRO A 356 -10.37 14.59 0.24
N GLN A 357 -10.01 15.70 -0.42
CA GLN A 357 -8.65 16.24 -0.32
C GLN A 357 -8.31 16.72 1.09
N GLU A 358 -9.29 17.21 1.85
CA GLU A 358 -9.11 17.74 3.21
C GLU A 358 -8.88 16.66 4.26
N TYR A 359 -8.92 15.37 3.90
CA TYR A 359 -8.35 14.33 4.78
C TYR A 359 -6.87 14.61 5.07
N SER A 360 -6.17 15.29 4.17
CA SER A 360 -4.76 15.61 4.37
C SER A 360 -4.53 16.49 5.61
N ASP A 361 -5.41 17.45 5.87
CA ASP A 361 -5.40 18.31 7.07
C ASP A 361 -5.51 17.54 8.38
N ILE A 362 -6.05 16.32 8.34
CA ILE A 362 -6.26 15.47 9.51
C ILE A 362 -5.09 14.50 9.68
N LEU A 363 -4.59 13.98 8.57
CA LEU A 363 -3.67 12.85 8.56
C LEU A 363 -2.20 13.26 8.55
N TYR A 364 -1.85 14.44 8.04
CA TYR A 364 -0.45 14.82 7.85
C TYR A 364 -0.04 15.95 8.80
N GLY A 365 1.16 15.83 9.39
CA GLY A 365 1.77 16.93 10.14
C GLY A 365 2.23 18.05 9.20
N ASP A 366 2.57 19.23 9.71
CA ASP A 366 3.03 20.32 8.84
C ASP A 366 4.42 20.08 8.27
N SER A 367 4.52 20.12 6.95
CA SER A 367 5.77 19.98 6.20
C SER A 367 6.63 21.25 6.22
N GLN A 368 6.11 22.38 6.73
CA GLN A 368 6.82 23.66 6.76
C GLN A 368 7.66 23.89 8.03
N ILE A 369 7.58 23.02 9.04
CA ILE A 369 8.42 23.10 10.27
C ILE A 369 9.85 22.54 9.99
N ASN A 370 10.34 22.71 8.76
CA ASN A 370 11.58 22.13 8.27
C ASN A 370 12.82 22.99 8.52
N ASN A 371 12.70 24.04 9.33
CA ASN A 371 13.86 24.81 9.79
C ASN A 371 14.00 24.73 11.31
N PRO A 372 14.35 23.55 11.89
CA PRO A 372 14.54 23.39 13.34
C PRO A 372 15.56 24.37 13.94
N GLN A 373 16.41 25.01 13.13
CA GLN A 373 17.32 26.09 13.55
C GLN A 373 16.60 27.37 14.01
N GLU A 374 15.36 27.64 13.58
CA GLU A 374 14.55 28.73 14.14
C GLU A 374 13.87 28.37 15.47
N TYR A 375 13.93 27.09 15.88
CA TYR A 375 13.18 26.54 17.01
C TYR A 375 14.07 26.03 18.15
N LEU A 376 15.40 26.20 18.07
CA LEU A 376 16.36 25.76 19.09
C LEU A 376 17.43 26.84 19.37
N PRO A 377 17.78 27.12 20.65
CA PRO A 377 19.01 27.85 20.96
C PRO A 377 20.24 26.92 20.95
N ILE A 378 21.10 27.10 19.93
CA ILE A 378 22.56 26.79 19.80
C ILE A 378 23.03 25.30 19.91
N PRO A 379 24.28 24.95 19.52
CA PRO A 379 24.62 24.30 18.25
C PRO A 379 25.08 22.84 18.42
N PHE A 380 24.88 22.03 17.38
CA PHE A 380 25.67 20.82 17.18
C PHE A 380 26.18 20.82 15.73
N GLU A 381 27.49 21.00 15.60
CA GLU A 381 28.23 20.80 14.35
C GLU A 381 28.42 19.30 14.06
N ASP A 382 28.71 19.04 12.79
CA ASP A 382 29.11 17.76 12.19
C ASP A 382 28.03 16.70 11.93
N SER A 383 27.45 16.78 10.72
CA SER A 383 27.56 15.66 9.78
C SER A 383 27.09 16.06 8.37
N GLN A 384 28.05 16.16 7.45
CA GLN A 384 27.77 16.05 6.02
C GLN A 384 27.14 14.67 5.78
N THR A 385 25.89 14.62 5.34
CA THR A 385 25.30 13.39 4.79
C THR A 385 24.54 13.67 3.51
N ASP A 386 25.07 13.12 2.42
CA ASP A 386 24.34 12.80 1.20
C ASP A 386 23.10 11.95 1.54
N ASN A 387 21.92 12.56 1.73
CA ASN A 387 20.67 11.84 2.02
C ASN A 387 19.39 12.62 1.67
N LEU A 388 19.39 13.38 0.56
CA LEU A 388 18.23 14.19 0.15
C LEU A 388 16.99 13.39 -0.29
N GLU A 389 17.05 12.05 -0.45
CA GLU A 389 15.88 11.22 -0.75
C GLU A 389 15.18 10.62 0.48
N ASN A 390 15.75 10.74 1.68
CA ASN A 390 15.18 10.17 2.92
C ASN A 390 14.45 11.19 3.82
N SER A 391 14.50 12.50 3.53
CA SER A 391 14.15 13.53 4.53
C SER A 391 12.90 14.39 4.28
N LYS A 392 12.06 14.15 3.26
CA LYS A 392 10.92 15.04 2.97
C LYS A 392 9.59 14.40 2.57
N THR A 393 9.43 13.08 2.69
CA THR A 393 8.09 12.49 2.48
C THR A 393 7.32 12.52 3.79
N ASN A 394 6.38 13.45 3.87
CA ASN A 394 5.39 13.46 4.93
C ASN A 394 4.51 12.21 4.80
N HIS A 395 4.26 11.53 5.90
CA HIS A 395 3.59 10.25 5.94
C HIS A 395 2.32 10.35 6.78
N PRO A 396 1.17 9.80 6.33
CA PRO A 396 -0.10 9.96 7.02
C PRO A 396 -0.03 9.27 8.38
N LEU A 397 -0.33 10.00 9.45
CA LEU A 397 -0.23 9.56 10.84
C LEU A 397 1.16 9.00 11.19
N LYS A 398 2.20 9.42 10.45
CA LYS A 398 3.55 8.85 10.46
C LYS A 398 3.60 7.33 10.20
N ILE A 399 2.60 6.77 9.52
CA ILE A 399 2.62 5.42 8.96
C ILE A 399 3.42 5.45 7.66
N TYR A 400 4.48 4.65 7.56
CA TYR A 400 5.37 4.69 6.40
C TYR A 400 4.65 4.19 5.14
N ASP A 401 4.37 5.12 4.23
CA ASP A 401 3.65 4.90 2.97
C ASP A 401 4.57 5.18 1.78
N PRO A 402 5.39 4.20 1.35
CA PRO A 402 6.44 4.40 0.36
C PRO A 402 5.94 4.60 -1.08
N LEU A 403 4.63 4.45 -1.31
CA LEU A 403 3.98 4.61 -2.61
C LEU A 403 3.01 5.80 -2.63
N GLN A 404 2.92 6.59 -1.55
CA GLN A 404 1.94 7.66 -1.41
C GLN A 404 0.52 7.17 -1.67
N THR A 405 0.24 5.95 -1.21
CA THR A 405 -1.00 5.22 -1.34
C THR A 405 -2.20 6.05 -0.84
N ILE A 406 -2.07 6.64 0.35
CA ILE A 406 -3.14 7.40 0.98
C ILE A 406 -3.39 8.71 0.24
N GLN A 407 -2.34 9.45 -0.11
CA GLN A 407 -2.49 10.70 -0.88
C GLN A 407 -3.14 10.44 -2.25
N SER A 408 -2.63 9.44 -2.98
CA SER A 408 -3.18 9.05 -4.28
C SER A 408 -4.63 8.61 -4.17
N PHE A 409 -4.99 7.93 -3.08
CA PHE A 409 -6.36 7.53 -2.82
C PHE A 409 -7.26 8.72 -2.49
N CYS A 410 -6.83 9.68 -1.67
CA CYS A 410 -7.58 10.91 -1.41
C CYS A 410 -7.84 11.69 -2.70
N ASN A 411 -6.84 11.83 -3.57
CA ASN A 411 -7.00 12.45 -4.90
C ASN A 411 -8.02 11.69 -5.76
N THR A 412 -7.99 10.35 -5.72
CA THR A 412 -8.94 9.51 -6.44
C THR A 412 -10.37 9.71 -5.94
N LEU A 413 -10.56 9.75 -4.62
CA LEU A 413 -11.85 9.98 -3.99
C LEU A 413 -12.37 11.39 -4.27
N GLN A 414 -11.49 12.39 -4.33
CA GLN A 414 -11.85 13.76 -4.70
C GLN A 414 -12.43 13.81 -6.11
N THR A 415 -11.74 13.21 -7.09
CA THR A 415 -12.25 13.20 -8.47
C THR A 415 -13.63 12.53 -8.54
N LEU A 416 -13.88 11.46 -7.77
CA LEU A 416 -15.22 10.89 -7.69
C LEU A 416 -16.23 11.85 -7.08
N TRP A 417 -15.88 12.53 -5.99
CA TRP A 417 -16.75 13.50 -5.32
C TRP A 417 -17.14 14.66 -6.24
N GLU A 418 -16.19 15.22 -6.99
CA GLU A 418 -16.42 16.30 -7.96
C GLU A 418 -17.38 15.90 -9.09
N ASN A 419 -17.45 14.60 -9.41
CA ASN A 419 -18.32 14.08 -10.47
C ASN A 419 -19.58 13.39 -9.91
N GLN A 420 -19.87 13.52 -8.61
CA GLN A 420 -20.88 12.70 -7.94
C GLN A 420 -22.31 12.88 -8.46
N GLU A 421 -22.67 14.10 -8.90
CA GLU A 421 -24.00 14.42 -9.42
C GLU A 421 -24.21 13.80 -10.80
N GLU A 422 -23.27 14.01 -11.72
CA GLU A 422 -23.31 13.46 -13.08
C GLU A 422 -23.35 11.92 -13.06
N THR A 423 -22.55 11.33 -12.19
CA THR A 423 -22.42 9.87 -12.06
C THR A 423 -23.47 9.25 -11.16
N LYS A 424 -24.27 10.07 -10.48
CA LYS A 424 -25.29 9.65 -9.51
C LYS A 424 -24.71 8.71 -8.45
N LEU A 425 -23.54 9.04 -7.92
CA LEU A 425 -22.81 8.16 -6.98
C LEU A 425 -23.61 7.84 -5.72
N SER A 426 -24.40 8.80 -5.23
CA SER A 426 -25.27 8.65 -4.05
C SER A 426 -26.39 7.62 -4.24
N GLU A 427 -26.71 7.23 -5.48
CA GLU A 427 -27.69 6.18 -5.78
C GLU A 427 -27.14 4.77 -5.52
N PHE A 428 -25.82 4.58 -5.52
CA PHE A 428 -25.23 3.28 -5.19
C PHE A 428 -25.41 2.99 -3.71
N LYS A 429 -26.03 1.84 -3.40
CA LYS A 429 -26.25 1.43 -2.01
C LYS A 429 -25.33 0.28 -1.63
N ILE A 430 -25.00 -0.63 -2.54
CA ILE A 430 -24.18 -1.81 -2.20
C ILE A 430 -22.86 -1.71 -2.94
N PHE A 431 -21.76 -1.84 -2.21
CA PHE A 431 -20.40 -1.69 -2.69
C PHE A 431 -19.60 -2.97 -2.52
N LYS A 432 -18.70 -3.22 -3.47
CA LYS A 432 -17.74 -4.31 -3.41
C LYS A 432 -16.36 -3.76 -3.78
N PHE A 433 -15.42 -3.89 -2.85
CA PHE A 433 -14.03 -3.54 -3.07
C PHE A 433 -13.21 -4.80 -3.28
N ARG A 434 -12.64 -4.94 -4.48
CA ARG A 434 -11.93 -6.13 -4.92
C ARG A 434 -10.43 -5.96 -4.79
N HIS A 435 -9.69 -7.07 -4.73
CA HIS A 435 -8.22 -7.10 -4.59
C HIS A 435 -7.44 -6.23 -5.60
N GLU A 436 -8.03 -5.97 -6.75
CA GLU A 436 -7.49 -5.16 -7.84
C GLU A 436 -7.55 -3.65 -7.52
N GLY A 437 -7.98 -3.24 -6.33
CA GLY A 437 -8.31 -1.84 -6.09
C GLY A 437 -9.53 -1.39 -6.90
N ILE A 438 -10.34 -2.36 -7.34
CA ILE A 438 -11.57 -2.11 -8.08
C ILE A 438 -12.70 -1.90 -7.07
N LEU A 439 -13.33 -0.74 -7.14
CA LEU A 439 -14.57 -0.46 -6.42
C LEU A 439 -15.73 -0.64 -7.38
N GLN A 440 -16.69 -1.47 -7.02
CA GLN A 440 -17.94 -1.65 -7.76
C GLN A 440 -19.11 -1.25 -6.88
N GLY A 441 -20.18 -0.77 -7.50
CA GLY A 441 -21.44 -0.42 -6.85
C GLY A 441 -22.64 -1.00 -7.58
N LYS A 442 -23.74 -1.20 -6.85
CA LYS A 442 -25.08 -1.40 -7.40
C LYS A 442 -26.13 -0.63 -6.57
N LYS A 443 -27.21 -0.18 -7.21
CA LYS A 443 -28.23 0.67 -6.56
C LYS A 443 -29.19 -0.19 -5.73
N ALA A 444 -29.61 -1.33 -6.29
CA ALA A 444 -30.41 -2.34 -5.61
C ALA A 444 -29.71 -3.72 -5.57
N SER A 445 -30.25 -4.65 -4.80
CA SER A 445 -29.70 -6.01 -4.66
C SER A 445 -29.70 -6.80 -5.98
N HIS A 446 -30.68 -6.56 -6.85
CA HIS A 446 -30.87 -7.24 -8.13
C HIS A 446 -30.17 -6.54 -9.32
N ASP A 447 -29.65 -5.33 -9.13
CA ASP A 447 -28.95 -4.60 -10.17
C ASP A 447 -27.61 -5.23 -10.54
N SER A 448 -27.17 -4.99 -11.78
CA SER A 448 -25.84 -5.34 -12.23
C SER A 448 -24.78 -4.47 -11.56
N TRP A 449 -23.62 -5.08 -11.31
CA TRP A 449 -22.46 -4.35 -10.80
C TRP A 449 -21.94 -3.35 -11.84
N LYS A 450 -21.76 -2.11 -11.42
CA LYS A 450 -21.03 -1.09 -12.18
C LYS A 450 -19.71 -0.79 -11.51
N THR A 451 -18.69 -0.57 -12.31
CA THR A 451 -17.36 -0.22 -11.81
C THR A 451 -17.26 1.28 -11.58
N ILE A 452 -16.86 1.65 -10.38
CA ILE A 452 -16.69 3.04 -9.90
C ILE A 452 -15.23 3.45 -9.97
N ILE A 453 -14.33 2.58 -9.48
CA ILE A 453 -12.86 2.75 -9.55
C ILE A 453 -12.28 1.47 -10.16
N ALA A 454 -11.32 1.59 -11.07
CA ALA A 454 -10.54 0.45 -11.56
C ALA A 454 -9.14 0.83 -12.04
N TYR A 455 -8.35 -0.17 -12.40
CA TYR A 455 -7.24 -0.02 -13.33
C TYR A 455 -7.51 -0.80 -14.62
N CYS A 456 -6.84 -0.43 -15.70
CA CYS A 456 -6.92 -1.17 -16.95
C CYS A 456 -6.06 -2.45 -16.91
N GLY A 457 -6.71 -3.61 -16.88
CA GLY A 457 -6.08 -4.93 -17.02
C GLY A 457 -5.75 -5.33 -18.46
N GLY A 458 -6.03 -4.47 -19.45
CA GLY A 458 -5.75 -4.72 -20.87
C GLY A 458 -4.27 -4.81 -21.21
N LYS A 459 -3.98 -5.14 -22.48
CA LYS A 459 -2.62 -5.14 -23.03
C LYS A 459 -2.54 -4.12 -24.17
N ILE A 460 -1.39 -3.48 -24.28
CA ILE A 460 -1.01 -2.69 -25.45
C ILE A 460 0.01 -3.52 -26.21
N GLU A 461 -0.20 -3.66 -27.52
CA GLU A 461 0.67 -4.45 -28.38
C GLU A 461 2.14 -4.00 -28.25
N LYS A 462 3.06 -4.96 -28.16
CA LYS A 462 4.52 -4.75 -27.97
C LYS A 462 4.93 -4.03 -26.67
N LYS A 463 4.00 -3.40 -25.93
CA LYS A 463 4.26 -2.67 -24.67
C LYS A 463 3.82 -3.44 -23.41
N GLY A 464 3.05 -4.52 -23.56
CA GLY A 464 2.63 -5.38 -22.44
C GLY A 464 1.36 -4.87 -21.75
N LYS A 465 1.23 -5.09 -20.43
CA LYS A 465 0.04 -4.66 -19.67
C LYS A 465 -0.14 -3.13 -19.75
N CYS A 466 -1.36 -2.68 -20.03
CA CYS A 466 -1.73 -1.27 -20.12
C CYS A 466 -1.59 -0.58 -18.76
N GLY A 467 -2.28 -1.10 -17.75
CA GLY A 467 -2.21 -0.63 -16.37
C GLY A 467 -2.82 0.74 -16.12
N ASN A 468 -3.42 1.44 -17.09
CA ASN A 468 -3.96 2.79 -16.90
C ASN A 468 -4.79 2.90 -15.60
N TYR A 469 -4.39 3.78 -14.70
CA TYR A 469 -4.98 3.91 -13.36
C TYR A 469 -4.84 5.36 -12.84
N PRO A 470 -5.83 5.87 -12.08
CA PRO A 470 -7.15 5.26 -11.89
C PRO A 470 -7.99 5.34 -13.18
N LEU A 471 -8.97 4.45 -13.32
CA LEU A 471 -10.16 4.63 -14.16
C LEU A 471 -11.31 4.94 -13.21
N LEU A 472 -12.12 5.95 -13.51
CA LEU A 472 -13.18 6.48 -12.66
C LEU A 472 -14.48 6.66 -13.43
N ILE A 473 -15.59 6.27 -12.81
CA ILE A 473 -16.91 6.65 -13.32
C ILE A 473 -17.02 8.19 -13.35
N GLY A 474 -17.63 8.72 -14.41
CA GLY A 474 -17.75 10.17 -14.67
C GLY A 474 -16.63 10.72 -15.54
N ARG A 475 -15.45 10.10 -15.52
CA ARG A 475 -14.38 10.40 -16.47
C ARG A 475 -14.29 9.37 -17.59
N GLU A 476 -14.52 8.11 -17.26
CA GLU A 476 -14.59 7.01 -18.23
C GLU A 476 -15.98 6.40 -18.28
N GLU A 477 -16.37 5.94 -19.46
CA GLU A 477 -17.64 5.27 -19.68
C GLU A 477 -17.63 3.82 -19.16
N ASN A 478 -18.73 3.40 -18.54
CA ASN A 478 -18.97 1.99 -18.27
C ASN A 478 -19.40 1.28 -19.56
N CYS A 479 -18.77 0.15 -19.86
CA CYS A 479 -19.20 -0.70 -20.96
C CYS A 479 -20.63 -1.21 -20.72
N PRO A 480 -21.57 -1.02 -21.67
CA PRO A 480 -22.97 -1.42 -21.48
C PRO A 480 -23.15 -2.93 -21.34
N THR A 481 -22.19 -3.73 -21.82
CA THR A 481 -22.25 -5.20 -21.78
C THR A 481 -21.77 -5.78 -20.47
N CYS A 482 -20.65 -5.29 -19.91
CA CYS A 482 -20.04 -5.89 -18.71
C CYS A 482 -20.05 -4.98 -17.48
N GLY A 483 -20.39 -3.70 -17.60
CA GLY A 483 -20.40 -2.74 -16.50
C GLY A 483 -19.00 -2.26 -16.04
N TYR A 484 -17.91 -2.73 -16.66
CA TYR A 484 -16.55 -2.27 -16.40
C TYR A 484 -16.23 -0.97 -17.13
N LEU A 485 -15.41 -0.12 -16.52
CA LEU A 485 -14.93 1.12 -17.14
C LEU A 485 -14.05 0.81 -18.35
N ILE A 486 -14.25 1.55 -19.45
CA ILE A 486 -13.49 1.40 -20.68
C ILE A 486 -12.18 2.20 -20.55
N CYS A 487 -11.04 1.57 -20.82
CA CYS A 487 -9.77 2.29 -20.83
C CYS A 487 -9.77 3.38 -21.93
N PRO A 488 -9.41 4.64 -21.63
CA PRO A 488 -9.46 5.73 -22.61
C PRO A 488 -8.29 5.70 -23.60
N LYS A 489 -7.28 4.85 -23.39
CA LYS A 489 -6.17 4.73 -24.34
C LYS A 489 -6.67 4.05 -25.60
N GLU A 490 -6.55 4.76 -26.73
CA GLU A 490 -7.00 4.31 -28.06
C GLU A 490 -6.46 2.93 -28.42
N ASN A 491 -5.16 2.71 -28.20
CA ASN A 491 -4.51 1.41 -28.43
C ASN A 491 -4.77 0.34 -27.35
N CYS A 492 -5.76 0.57 -26.48
CA CYS A 492 -6.17 -0.40 -25.47
C CYS A 492 -7.69 -0.61 -25.43
N GLN A 493 -8.49 0.41 -25.10
CA GLN A 493 -9.96 0.36 -25.02
C GLN A 493 -10.57 -0.84 -24.26
N CYS A 494 -9.77 -1.48 -23.39
CA CYS A 494 -10.16 -2.65 -22.64
C CYS A 494 -11.06 -2.24 -21.47
N CYS A 495 -12.25 -2.85 -21.39
CA CYS A 495 -13.07 -2.86 -20.18
C CYS A 495 -12.88 -4.17 -19.40
N GLN A 496 -12.93 -5.30 -20.11
CA GLN A 496 -12.66 -6.62 -19.59
C GLN A 496 -12.18 -7.52 -20.74
N PRO A 497 -11.18 -8.40 -20.54
CA PRO A 497 -10.54 -9.17 -21.63
C PRO A 497 -11.50 -9.98 -22.51
N ASN A 498 -12.55 -10.57 -21.92
CA ASN A 498 -13.50 -11.44 -22.63
C ASN A 498 -14.85 -10.75 -22.90
N CYS A 499 -14.91 -9.41 -22.82
CA CYS A 499 -16.15 -8.70 -23.11
C CYS A 499 -16.37 -8.62 -24.63
N LYS A 500 -17.54 -9.05 -25.13
CA LYS A 500 -17.90 -8.98 -26.56
C LYS A 500 -17.69 -7.58 -27.14
N SER A 501 -18.15 -6.54 -26.45
CA SER A 501 -17.96 -5.15 -26.88
C SER A 501 -16.49 -4.70 -26.93
N TYR A 502 -15.64 -5.25 -26.08
CA TYR A 502 -14.20 -4.99 -26.17
C TYR A 502 -13.58 -5.68 -27.40
N LEU A 503 -13.94 -6.94 -27.66
CA LEU A 503 -13.46 -7.66 -28.85
C LEU A 503 -13.84 -6.91 -30.14
N SER A 504 -15.10 -6.46 -30.25
CA SER A 504 -15.55 -5.68 -31.41
C SER A 504 -14.84 -4.33 -31.55
N ARG A 505 -14.52 -3.62 -30.45
CA ARG A 505 -13.69 -2.40 -30.50
C ARG A 505 -12.28 -2.69 -30.99
N LYS A 506 -11.70 -3.81 -30.55
CA LYS A 506 -10.34 -4.21 -30.92
C LYS A 506 -10.23 -4.57 -32.40
N GLU A 507 -11.22 -5.28 -32.96
CA GLU A 507 -11.27 -5.62 -34.39
C GLU A 507 -11.31 -4.37 -35.28
N LYS A 508 -12.20 -3.42 -34.97
CA LYS A 508 -12.30 -2.15 -35.71
C LYS A 508 -10.97 -1.37 -35.74
N ASN A 509 -10.29 -1.29 -34.60
CA ASN A 509 -9.00 -0.59 -34.54
C ASN A 509 -7.89 -1.29 -35.34
N ILE A 510 -7.98 -2.61 -35.58
CA ILE A 510 -7.02 -3.32 -36.44
C ILE A 510 -7.29 -2.96 -37.91
N ASP A 511 -8.56 -2.93 -38.31
CA ASP A 511 -8.95 -2.59 -39.68
C ASP A 511 -8.57 -1.14 -40.04
N GLU A 512 -8.77 -0.19 -39.13
CA GLU A 512 -8.43 1.23 -39.34
C GLU A 512 -6.92 1.52 -39.38
N ASN A 513 -6.08 0.72 -38.71
CA ASN A 513 -4.62 0.89 -38.73
C ASN A 513 -3.93 0.17 -39.90
N ASN A 514 -4.67 -0.65 -40.66
CA ASN A 514 -4.19 -1.36 -41.85
C ASN A 514 -4.62 -0.70 -43.17
N LEU A 515 -5.44 0.34 -43.10
CA LEU A 515 -5.81 1.25 -44.20
C LEU A 515 -4.92 2.50 -44.14
#